data_AF-A0AAV0KIU6-F1
#
_entry.id   AF-A0AAV0KIU6-F1
#
_cell.length_a   1.000
_cell.length_b   1.000
_cell.length_c   1.000
_cell.angle_alpha   90.00
_cell.angle_beta   90.00
_cell.angle_gamma   90.00
#
_symmetry.space_group_name_H-M   'P 1'
#
loop_
_entity.id
_entity.type
_entity.pdbx_description
1 polymer ?
#
loop_
_entity_poly.entity_id
_entity_poly.type
_entity_poly.pdbx_seq_one_letter_code
_entity_poly.pdbx_strand_id
1 'polypeptide(L)'
;MSAECGVVCVTGGSGYIASWIIKLLLERGYTVKTTVRDPDDKTKTQHLLSLDGANERLQLYKADLTAEGSFDSAVDGCQAVFHTASPVLFQTSNPQADLIDPAVKGTLNVLKSCAKMPSVKRVVLTSSMASVVCNRKPLSAGVVIDETWHWYMLSKTLAEEAAWKFANENGIDLVAVNPGFVIGPFLQPSVNFTVEEVLRLINGVHSFIILEFVFPEGKWISLYVCAVAFCFLNAGNRAFPSDIFRFVDVRDVANAHIQAFEVPSASGRCCVVGSMVHYTEALKIMHELYPNLPLSGK
;
A
#
# COMPACT_ATOMS: atom_id res chain seq x y z
N MET A 1 13.24 33.00 6.38
CA MET A 1 13.44 31.73 7.12
C MET A 1 12.28 30.84 6.73
N SER A 2 12.49 29.89 5.83
CA SER A 2 11.52 28.82 5.58
C SER A 2 11.32 28.08 6.90
N ALA A 3 10.08 27.96 7.38
CA ALA A 3 9.80 27.10 8.53
C ALA A 3 10.40 25.72 8.25
N GLU A 4 11.29 25.23 9.11
CA GLU A 4 11.83 23.88 8.96
C GLU A 4 10.66 22.89 8.96
N CYS A 5 10.49 22.15 7.86
CA CYS A 5 9.51 21.08 7.79
C CYS A 5 9.85 20.03 8.85
N GLY A 6 8.84 19.58 9.60
CA GLY A 6 9.04 18.73 10.77
C GLY A 6 9.55 17.32 10.45
N VAL A 7 9.68 16.49 11.50
CA VAL A 7 10.12 15.10 11.39
C VAL A 7 8.91 14.17 11.32
N VAL A 8 8.87 13.25 10.36
CA VAL A 8 7.77 12.30 10.18
C VAL A 8 8.28 10.87 10.01
N CYS A 9 7.46 9.88 10.39
CA CYS A 9 7.78 8.47 10.22
C CYS A 9 6.92 7.84 9.11
N VAL A 10 7.51 7.09 8.19
CA VAL A 10 6.79 6.28 7.19
C VAL A 10 7.15 4.80 7.40
N THR A 11 6.21 3.97 7.85
CA THR A 11 6.52 2.55 8.08
C THR A 11 6.55 1.77 6.78
N GLY A 12 7.43 0.77 6.66
CA GLY A 12 7.47 -0.12 5.48
C GLY A 12 8.01 0.57 4.23
N GLY A 13 9.05 1.39 4.38
CA GLY A 13 9.56 2.30 3.36
C GLY A 13 9.90 1.66 2.02
N SER A 14 10.31 0.39 2.01
CA SER A 14 10.62 -0.36 0.80
C SER A 14 9.39 -0.74 -0.04
N GLY A 15 8.19 -0.44 0.45
CA GLY A 15 6.91 -0.67 -0.22
C GLY A 15 6.58 0.36 -1.30
N TYR A 16 5.66 -0.02 -2.18
CA TYR A 16 5.28 0.77 -3.34
C TYR A 16 4.71 2.15 -2.99
N ILE A 17 3.67 2.20 -2.16
CA ILE A 17 3.06 3.46 -1.73
C ILE A 17 4.03 4.23 -0.80
N ALA A 18 4.72 3.50 0.08
CA ALA A 18 5.62 4.07 1.07
C ALA A 18 6.78 4.86 0.42
N SER A 19 7.45 4.28 -0.57
CA SER A 19 8.57 4.92 -1.27
C SER A 19 8.15 6.23 -1.97
N TRP A 20 6.95 6.29 -2.53
CA TRP A 20 6.39 7.52 -3.11
C TRP A 20 6.05 8.56 -2.06
N ILE A 21 5.47 8.16 -0.92
CA ILE A 21 5.23 9.08 0.20
C ILE A 21 6.56 9.67 0.68
N ILE A 22 7.60 8.84 0.86
CA ILE A 22 8.94 9.27 1.27
C ILE A 22 9.52 10.27 0.27
N LYS A 23 9.49 9.96 -1.03
CA LYS A 23 9.96 10.86 -2.09
C LYS A 23 9.27 12.23 -1.99
N LEU A 24 7.95 12.24 -1.96
CA LEU A 24 7.16 13.47 -1.94
C LEU A 24 7.28 14.27 -0.63
N LEU A 25 7.59 13.62 0.50
CA LEU A 25 7.90 14.28 1.77
C LEU A 25 9.30 14.91 1.75
N LEU A 26 10.30 14.22 1.21
CA LEU A 26 11.66 14.76 1.06
C LEU A 26 11.69 15.98 0.13
N GLU A 27 10.93 15.95 -0.97
CA GLU A 27 10.76 17.09 -1.89
C GLU A 27 10.09 18.30 -1.22
N ARG A 28 9.18 18.05 -0.28
CA ARG A 28 8.55 19.09 0.56
C ARG A 28 9.45 19.57 1.69
N GLY A 29 10.63 19.00 1.87
CA GLY A 29 11.62 19.41 2.86
C GLY A 29 11.51 18.73 4.23
N TYR A 30 10.61 17.75 4.41
CA TYR A 30 10.51 17.01 5.67
C TYR A 30 11.76 16.17 5.94
N THR A 31 12.07 15.99 7.23
CA THR A 31 12.96 14.91 7.66
C THR A 31 12.13 13.64 7.82
N VAL A 32 12.52 12.58 7.12
CA VAL A 32 11.76 11.33 7.04
C VAL A 32 12.53 10.22 7.75
N LYS A 33 11.95 9.70 8.82
CA LYS A 33 12.32 8.40 9.38
C LYS A 33 11.49 7.34 8.67
N THR A 34 12.08 6.23 8.26
CA THR A 34 11.32 5.12 7.67
C THR A 34 11.77 3.79 8.20
N THR A 35 10.83 2.84 8.29
CA THR A 35 11.13 1.50 8.74
C THR A 35 11.22 0.50 7.61
N VAL A 36 12.21 -0.38 7.69
CA VAL A 36 12.38 -1.57 6.85
C VAL A 36 12.75 -2.75 7.73
N ARG A 37 12.52 -3.98 7.26
CA ARG A 37 12.87 -5.20 8.03
C ARG A 37 14.38 -5.37 8.19
N ASP A 38 15.13 -4.97 7.17
CA ASP A 38 16.59 -4.98 7.17
C ASP A 38 17.11 -3.71 6.47
N PRO A 39 17.66 -2.73 7.20
CA PRO A 39 18.26 -1.52 6.63
C PRO A 39 19.49 -1.79 5.77
N ASP A 40 20.19 -2.90 6.02
CA ASP A 40 21.44 -3.23 5.33
C ASP A 40 21.19 -3.96 3.98
N ASP A 41 19.97 -4.46 3.76
CA ASP A 41 19.55 -5.05 2.49
C ASP A 41 19.38 -3.97 1.40
N LYS A 42 20.46 -3.73 0.65
CA LYS A 42 20.49 -2.77 -0.46
C LYS A 42 19.48 -3.09 -1.55
N THR A 43 19.06 -4.35 -1.73
CA THR A 43 18.03 -4.68 -2.73
C THR A 43 16.68 -4.05 -2.37
N LYS A 44 16.45 -3.81 -1.08
CA LYS A 44 15.22 -3.19 -0.55
C LYS A 44 15.38 -1.72 -0.21
N THR A 45 16.59 -1.21 -0.01
CA THR A 45 16.81 0.16 0.47
C THR A 45 17.45 1.11 -0.56
N GLN A 46 18.14 0.59 -1.58
CA GLN A 46 18.90 1.44 -2.51
C GLN A 46 18.04 2.49 -3.22
N HIS A 47 16.82 2.15 -3.61
CA HIS A 47 15.90 3.11 -4.26
C HIS A 47 15.49 4.26 -3.35
N LEU A 48 15.44 4.05 -2.03
CA LEU A 48 15.15 5.10 -1.06
C LEU A 48 16.37 6.00 -0.85
N LEU A 49 17.54 5.39 -0.73
CA LEU A 49 18.82 6.09 -0.56
C LEU A 49 19.22 6.91 -1.79
N SER A 50 18.64 6.60 -2.95
CA SER A 50 18.90 7.32 -4.21
C SER A 50 17.92 8.48 -4.47
N LEU A 51 16.99 8.76 -3.54
CA LEU A 51 16.06 9.88 -3.66
C LEU A 51 16.75 11.21 -3.39
N ASP A 52 16.32 12.26 -4.08
CA ASP A 52 16.79 13.63 -3.83
C ASP A 52 16.50 14.04 -2.37
N GLY A 53 17.53 14.51 -1.67
CA GLY A 53 17.47 14.88 -0.25
C GLY A 53 17.56 13.71 0.74
N ALA A 54 17.73 12.47 0.27
CA ALA A 54 17.83 11.31 1.16
C ALA A 54 19.09 11.33 2.03
N ASN A 55 20.24 11.75 1.48
CA ASN A 55 21.50 11.79 2.22
C ASN A 55 21.46 12.73 3.42
N GLU A 56 20.63 13.77 3.36
CA GLU A 56 20.51 14.78 4.40
C GLU A 56 19.32 14.53 5.34
N ARG A 57 18.22 13.98 4.83
CA ARG A 57 16.92 13.97 5.52
C ARG A 57 16.23 12.61 5.62
N LEU A 58 16.79 11.54 5.08
CA LEU A 58 16.23 10.18 5.20
C LEU A 58 17.00 9.36 6.23
N GLN A 59 16.28 8.74 7.17
CA GLN A 59 16.84 7.86 8.19
C GLN A 59 16.14 6.50 8.14
N LEU A 60 16.90 5.42 7.96
CA LEU A 60 16.38 4.06 7.94
C LEU A 60 16.44 3.43 9.34
N TYR A 61 15.33 2.83 9.77
CA TYR A 61 15.20 2.11 11.02
C TYR A 61 14.80 0.66 10.76
N LYS A 62 15.38 -0.26 11.54
CA LYS A 62 14.95 -1.66 11.55
C LYS A 62 13.66 -1.79 12.35
N ALA A 63 12.60 -2.31 11.75
CA ALA A 63 11.37 -2.67 12.46
C ALA A 63 10.63 -3.84 11.80
N ASP A 64 9.85 -4.57 12.59
CA ASP A 64 9.01 -5.67 12.11
C ASP A 64 7.62 -5.57 12.75
N LEU A 65 6.57 -5.76 11.95
CA LEU A 65 5.18 -5.67 12.41
C LEU A 65 4.86 -6.65 13.55
N THR A 66 5.56 -7.77 13.62
CA THR A 66 5.35 -8.81 14.62
C THR A 66 6.17 -8.61 15.89
N ALA A 67 7.15 -7.70 15.89
CA ALA A 67 8.00 -7.39 17.03
C ALA A 67 7.48 -6.15 17.78
N GLU A 68 6.93 -6.36 18.99
CA GLU A 68 6.44 -5.29 19.86
C GLU A 68 7.56 -4.30 20.22
N GLY A 69 7.26 -3.00 20.19
CA GLY A 69 8.23 -1.93 20.47
C GLY A 69 9.24 -1.64 19.35
N SER A 70 9.29 -2.44 18.28
CA SER A 70 10.26 -2.26 17.20
C SER A 70 10.11 -0.94 16.42
N PHE A 71 8.98 -0.25 16.56
CA PHE A 71 8.73 1.06 15.94
C PHE A 71 9.05 2.24 16.87
N ASP A 72 9.34 2.02 18.16
CA ASP A 72 9.50 3.09 19.15
C ASP A 72 10.58 4.11 18.72
N SER A 73 11.77 3.64 18.31
CA SER A 73 12.87 4.52 17.88
C SER A 73 12.58 5.28 16.58
N ALA A 74 11.79 4.69 15.68
CA ALA A 74 11.43 5.32 14.41
C ALA A 74 10.35 6.38 14.59
N VAL A 75 9.44 6.19 15.55
CA VAL A 75 8.33 7.11 15.85
C VAL A 75 8.75 8.24 16.79
N ASP A 76 9.75 8.02 17.64
CA ASP A 76 10.27 9.04 18.56
C ASP A 76 10.65 10.34 17.84
N GLY A 77 10.23 11.47 18.41
CA GLY A 77 10.41 12.81 17.85
C GLY A 77 9.61 13.12 16.58
N CYS A 78 8.81 12.19 16.04
CA CYS A 78 7.99 12.45 14.86
C CYS A 78 6.71 13.19 15.22
N GLN A 79 6.30 14.12 14.36
CA GLN A 79 5.00 14.81 14.45
C GLN A 79 3.86 14.04 13.80
N ALA A 80 4.18 13.14 12.87
CA ALA A 80 3.20 12.29 12.20
C ALA A 80 3.80 10.93 11.86
N VAL A 81 2.92 9.93 11.80
CA VAL A 81 3.27 8.57 11.38
C VAL A 81 2.37 8.14 10.23
N PHE A 82 2.96 7.84 9.08
CA PHE A 82 2.32 7.24 7.92
C PHE A 82 2.47 5.72 8.01
N HIS A 83 1.45 5.05 8.52
CA HIS A 83 1.45 3.61 8.66
C HIS A 83 1.01 2.92 7.36
N THR A 84 1.99 2.55 6.54
CA THR A 84 1.75 1.87 5.26
C THR A 84 2.11 0.38 5.27
N ALA A 85 2.87 -0.07 6.28
CA ALA A 85 3.39 -1.43 6.36
C ALA A 85 2.25 -2.42 6.63
N SER A 86 2.03 -3.35 5.71
CA SER A 86 1.01 -4.38 5.87
C SER A 86 1.31 -5.55 4.92
N PRO A 87 1.03 -6.80 5.33
CA PRO A 87 1.13 -7.95 4.43
C PRO A 87 0.15 -7.80 3.26
N VAL A 88 0.63 -8.08 2.05
CA VAL A 88 -0.18 -8.12 0.83
C VAL A 88 -0.01 -9.50 0.20
N LEU A 89 -0.88 -10.43 0.58
CA LEU A 89 -0.91 -11.81 0.10
C LEU A 89 -2.31 -12.14 -0.40
N PHE A 90 -2.40 -12.70 -1.60
CA PHE A 90 -3.67 -13.16 -2.20
C PHE A 90 -3.84 -14.68 -2.15
N GLN A 91 -2.73 -15.41 -1.98
CA GLN A 91 -2.71 -16.85 -1.82
C GLN A 91 -1.87 -17.21 -0.60
N THR A 92 -2.44 -18.01 0.30
CA THR A 92 -1.79 -18.54 1.49
C THR A 92 -2.57 -19.76 1.96
N SER A 93 -1.87 -20.77 2.47
CA SER A 93 -2.47 -21.93 3.13
C SER A 93 -2.88 -21.63 4.58
N ASN A 94 -2.42 -20.53 5.17
CA ASN A 94 -2.73 -20.11 6.53
C ASN A 94 -3.04 -18.59 6.59
N PRO A 95 -4.22 -18.17 6.09
CA PRO A 95 -4.60 -16.75 6.05
C PRO A 95 -4.64 -16.08 7.43
N GLN A 96 -4.88 -16.85 8.49
CA GLN A 96 -4.86 -16.30 9.85
C GLN A 96 -3.46 -15.84 10.23
N ALA A 97 -2.45 -16.73 10.11
CA ALA A 97 -1.08 -16.45 10.54
C ALA A 97 -0.32 -15.54 9.56
N ASP A 98 -0.59 -15.65 8.27
CA ASP A 98 0.21 -14.97 7.24
C ASP A 98 -0.34 -13.58 6.88
N LEU A 99 -1.62 -13.33 7.14
CA LEU A 99 -2.32 -12.14 6.64
C LEU A 99 -3.11 -11.40 7.72
N ILE A 100 -4.03 -12.06 8.42
CA ILE A 100 -4.92 -11.40 9.41
C ILE A 100 -4.12 -10.96 10.64
N ASP A 101 -3.45 -11.89 11.30
CA ASP A 101 -2.66 -11.63 12.51
C ASP A 101 -1.60 -10.54 12.28
N PRO A 102 -0.72 -10.63 11.27
CA PRO A 102 0.29 -9.61 11.04
C PRO A 102 -0.31 -8.25 10.65
N ALA A 103 -1.44 -8.20 9.94
CA ALA A 103 -2.11 -6.94 9.63
C ALA A 103 -2.67 -6.27 10.90
N VAL A 104 -3.43 -7.02 11.71
CA VAL A 104 -4.07 -6.49 12.93
C VAL A 104 -3.03 -6.17 14.01
N LYS A 105 -2.18 -7.14 14.35
CA LYS A 105 -1.15 -6.98 15.39
C LYS A 105 -0.13 -5.93 14.99
N GLY A 106 0.29 -5.92 13.72
CA GLY A 106 1.20 -4.93 13.17
C GLY A 106 0.66 -3.50 13.30
N THR A 107 -0.62 -3.30 12.93
CA THR A 107 -1.28 -2.00 13.07
C THR A 107 -1.32 -1.55 14.52
N LEU A 108 -1.71 -2.43 15.44
CA LEU A 108 -1.75 -2.13 16.88
C LEU A 108 -0.35 -1.86 17.45
N ASN A 109 0.68 -2.58 16.99
CA ASN A 109 2.05 -2.36 17.43
C ASN A 109 2.56 -0.97 17.07
N VAL A 110 2.28 -0.50 15.84
CA VAL A 110 2.62 0.87 15.43
C VAL A 110 1.86 1.91 16.24
N LEU A 111 0.55 1.71 16.45
CA LEU A 111 -0.27 2.64 17.23
C LEU A 111 0.13 2.69 18.70
N LYS A 112 0.51 1.57 19.31
CA LYS A 112 1.10 1.52 20.66
C LYS A 112 2.38 2.35 20.75
N SER A 113 3.27 2.27 19.74
CA SER A 113 4.46 3.13 19.69
C SER A 113 4.08 4.60 19.57
N CYS A 114 3.06 4.94 18.76
CA CYS A 114 2.57 6.31 18.65
C CYS A 114 1.99 6.85 19.97
N ALA A 115 1.20 6.04 20.69
CA ALA A 115 0.59 6.41 21.96
C ALA A 115 1.62 6.77 23.06
N LYS A 116 2.83 6.21 22.98
CA LYS A 116 3.93 6.52 23.91
C LYS A 116 4.59 7.87 23.63
N MET A 117 4.38 8.45 22.44
CA MET A 117 5.14 9.60 21.94
C MET A 117 4.26 10.86 21.87
N PRO A 118 4.39 11.80 22.83
CA PRO A 118 3.61 13.05 22.83
C PRO A 118 3.86 13.93 21.61
N SER A 119 4.97 13.73 20.90
CA SER A 119 5.28 14.46 19.67
C SER A 119 4.33 14.12 18.53
N VAL A 120 3.74 12.91 18.51
CA VAL A 120 2.89 12.44 17.40
C VAL A 120 1.53 13.13 17.49
N LYS A 121 1.27 14.02 16.54
CA LYS A 121 0.02 14.79 16.44
C LYS A 121 -1.05 14.06 15.65
N ARG A 122 -0.65 13.24 14.66
CA ARG A 122 -1.58 12.51 13.78
C ARG A 122 -0.95 11.23 13.24
N VAL A 123 -1.76 10.19 13.14
CA VAL A 123 -1.43 8.95 12.43
C VAL A 123 -2.24 8.91 11.14
N VAL A 124 -1.57 8.69 10.01
CA VAL A 124 -2.20 8.45 8.71
C VAL A 124 -2.04 6.98 8.35
N LEU A 125 -3.15 6.24 8.34
CA LEU A 125 -3.16 4.80 8.07
C LEU A 125 -3.44 4.53 6.59
N THR A 126 -2.58 3.76 5.92
CA THR A 126 -2.90 3.20 4.60
C THR A 126 -3.79 1.97 4.77
N SER A 127 -5.10 2.18 4.67
CA SER A 127 -6.07 1.11 4.58
C SER A 127 -6.29 0.70 3.12
N SER A 128 -7.51 0.36 2.71
CA SER A 128 -7.83 -0.03 1.34
C SER A 128 -9.32 0.19 1.05
N MET A 129 -9.68 0.33 -0.23
CA MET A 129 -11.08 0.20 -0.63
C MET A 129 -11.68 -1.16 -0.24
N ALA A 130 -10.85 -2.19 -0.10
CA ALA A 130 -11.24 -3.50 0.39
C ALA A 130 -11.98 -3.44 1.75
N SER A 131 -11.59 -2.55 2.66
CA SER A 131 -12.26 -2.39 3.97
C SER A 131 -13.53 -1.54 3.92
N VAL A 132 -13.81 -0.86 2.80
CA VAL A 132 -15.06 -0.11 2.60
C VAL A 132 -16.09 -1.00 1.92
N VAL A 133 -15.66 -1.78 0.92
CA VAL A 133 -16.55 -2.63 0.11
C VAL A 133 -16.79 -4.01 0.71
N CYS A 134 -16.06 -4.39 1.77
CA CYS A 134 -16.26 -5.65 2.47
C CYS A 134 -17.66 -5.68 3.11
N ASN A 135 -18.64 -6.22 2.39
CA ASN A 135 -19.92 -6.58 2.94
C ASN A 135 -19.73 -7.82 3.83
N ARG A 136 -19.51 -7.59 5.14
CA ARG A 136 -19.64 -8.65 6.14
C ARG A 136 -21.04 -9.23 6.00
N LYS A 137 -21.16 -10.49 5.56
CA LYS A 137 -22.29 -11.28 6.07
C LYS A 137 -22.14 -11.25 7.60
N PRO A 138 -23.19 -10.95 8.37
CA PRO A 138 -23.08 -10.86 9.82
C PRO A 138 -22.38 -12.12 10.34
N LEU A 139 -21.29 -11.95 11.08
CA LEU A 139 -20.59 -13.05 11.75
C LEU A 139 -21.47 -13.50 12.94
N SER A 140 -22.61 -14.12 12.66
CA SER A 140 -23.37 -14.85 13.67
C SER A 140 -22.65 -16.14 14.00
N ALA A 141 -22.82 -16.64 15.22
CA ALA A 141 -22.36 -17.98 15.59
C ALA A 141 -22.92 -19.00 14.58
N GLY A 142 -22.03 -19.68 13.85
CA GLY A 142 -22.39 -20.68 12.83
C GLY A 142 -22.06 -20.30 11.37
N VAL A 143 -21.49 -19.13 11.09
CA VAL A 143 -20.95 -18.86 9.73
C VAL A 143 -19.71 -19.73 9.50
N VAL A 144 -19.80 -20.65 8.55
CA VAL A 144 -18.66 -21.41 8.05
C VAL A 144 -17.77 -20.46 7.25
N ILE A 145 -16.57 -20.22 7.75
CA ILE A 145 -15.53 -19.49 7.03
C ILE A 145 -14.77 -20.53 6.20
N ASP A 146 -14.99 -20.54 4.89
CA ASP A 146 -14.33 -21.45 3.93
C ASP A 146 -13.39 -20.70 2.97
N GLU A 147 -12.79 -21.42 2.02
CA GLU A 147 -11.87 -20.89 1.00
C GLU A 147 -12.48 -19.84 0.06
N THR A 148 -13.80 -19.58 0.12
CA THR A 148 -14.46 -18.54 -0.69
C THR A 148 -14.35 -17.14 -0.08
N TRP A 149 -13.83 -17.04 1.14
CA TRP A 149 -13.58 -15.76 1.80
C TRP A 149 -12.39 -15.04 1.19
N HIS A 150 -12.57 -13.75 0.88
CA HIS A 150 -11.48 -12.90 0.42
C HIS A 150 -10.66 -12.44 1.64
N TRP A 151 -9.73 -13.29 2.07
CA TRP A 151 -8.93 -13.10 3.29
C TRP A 151 -8.21 -11.75 3.37
N TYR A 152 -7.77 -11.21 2.23
CA TYR A 152 -7.20 -9.86 2.16
C TYR A 152 -8.20 -8.76 2.50
N MET A 153 -9.44 -8.87 2.04
CA MET A 153 -10.47 -7.88 2.41
C MET A 153 -10.78 -7.95 3.89
N LEU A 154 -10.88 -9.16 4.45
CA LEU A 154 -11.11 -9.37 5.87
C LEU A 154 -9.96 -8.81 6.71
N SER A 155 -8.70 -9.10 6.36
CA SER A 155 -7.53 -8.62 7.11
C SER A 155 -7.46 -7.09 7.14
N LYS A 156 -7.66 -6.42 5.99
CA LYS A 156 -7.69 -4.95 5.91
C LYS A 156 -8.85 -4.37 6.71
N THR A 157 -10.02 -4.99 6.68
CA THR A 157 -11.18 -4.53 7.46
C THR A 157 -10.92 -4.65 8.97
N LEU A 158 -10.43 -5.80 9.43
CA LEU A 158 -10.14 -6.03 10.85
C LEU A 158 -9.01 -5.13 11.36
N ALA A 159 -7.98 -4.90 10.54
CA ALA A 159 -6.88 -4.00 10.91
C ALA A 159 -7.35 -2.54 11.04
N GLU A 160 -8.18 -2.05 10.12
CA GLU A 160 -8.72 -0.69 10.21
C GLU A 160 -9.68 -0.52 11.40
N GLU A 161 -10.54 -1.49 11.69
CA GLU A 161 -11.42 -1.44 12.87
C GLU A 161 -10.63 -1.47 14.18
N ALA A 162 -9.61 -2.33 14.28
CA ALA A 162 -8.72 -2.36 15.43
C ALA A 162 -7.98 -1.02 15.60
N ALA A 163 -7.57 -0.40 14.49
CA ALA A 163 -6.94 0.92 14.51
C ALA A 163 -7.88 2.00 15.06
N TRP A 164 -9.12 2.08 14.53
CA TRP A 164 -10.12 3.04 15.00
C TRP A 164 -10.45 2.85 16.47
N LYS A 165 -10.67 1.60 16.91
CA LYS A 165 -10.94 1.29 18.31
C LYS A 165 -9.80 1.77 19.20
N PHE A 166 -8.57 1.38 18.89
CA PHE A 166 -7.40 1.77 19.68
C PHE A 166 -7.18 3.28 19.69
N ALA A 167 -7.32 3.94 18.53
CA ALA A 167 -7.13 5.38 18.42
C ALA A 167 -8.14 6.16 19.28
N ASN A 168 -9.41 5.77 19.25
CA ASN A 168 -10.46 6.37 20.09
C ASN A 168 -10.21 6.17 21.59
N GLU A 169 -9.78 4.97 21.99
CA GLU A 169 -9.48 4.65 23.39
C GLU A 169 -8.24 5.39 23.94
N ASN A 170 -7.31 5.78 23.07
CA ASN A 170 -6.03 6.40 23.45
C ASN A 170 -5.90 7.86 23.00
N GLY A 171 -6.97 8.48 22.49
CA GLY A 171 -6.95 9.89 22.07
C GLY A 171 -6.01 10.19 20.90
N ILE A 172 -5.78 9.22 20.01
CA ILE A 172 -4.94 9.41 18.81
C ILE A 172 -5.80 10.01 17.69
N ASP A 173 -5.35 11.12 17.11
CA ASP A 173 -5.90 11.64 15.86
C ASP A 173 -5.49 10.71 14.69
N LEU A 174 -6.45 9.96 14.17
CA LEU A 174 -6.27 8.97 13.12
C LEU A 174 -7.04 9.40 11.86
N VAL A 175 -6.38 9.34 10.71
CA VAL A 175 -7.00 9.45 9.38
C VAL A 175 -6.67 8.20 8.57
N ALA A 176 -7.69 7.54 8.03
CA ALA A 176 -7.51 6.38 7.17
C ALA A 176 -7.59 6.78 5.69
N VAL A 177 -6.56 6.45 4.91
CA VAL A 177 -6.57 6.59 3.45
C VAL A 177 -6.92 5.23 2.86
N ASN A 178 -8.02 5.16 2.09
CA ASN A 178 -8.56 3.94 1.49
C ASN A 178 -8.37 3.98 -0.02
N PRO A 179 -7.16 3.65 -0.54
CA PRO A 179 -6.93 3.64 -1.97
C PRO A 179 -7.62 2.46 -2.66
N GLY A 180 -7.97 2.66 -3.94
CA GLY A 180 -8.33 1.59 -4.86
C GLY A 180 -7.12 0.75 -5.30
N PHE A 181 -7.18 0.22 -6.52
CA PHE A 181 -6.05 -0.40 -7.20
C PHE A 181 -5.02 0.66 -7.58
N VAL A 182 -3.89 0.64 -6.88
CA VAL A 182 -2.84 1.65 -7.04
C VAL A 182 -1.93 1.30 -8.22
N ILE A 183 -1.92 2.16 -9.22
CA ILE A 183 -1.13 2.05 -10.46
C ILE A 183 -0.09 3.17 -10.56
N GLY A 184 0.84 3.10 -11.51
CA GLY A 184 1.82 4.17 -11.74
C GLY A 184 3.28 3.69 -11.80
N PRO A 185 4.24 4.63 -11.84
CA PRO A 185 5.67 4.32 -11.94
C PRO A 185 6.25 3.78 -10.63
N PHE A 186 7.25 2.91 -10.71
CA PHE A 186 7.93 2.31 -9.55
C PHE A 186 9.22 3.05 -9.22
N LEU A 187 9.48 3.20 -7.92
CA LEU A 187 10.79 3.64 -7.43
C LEU A 187 11.66 2.44 -7.04
N GLN A 188 11.06 1.40 -6.45
CA GLN A 188 11.82 0.21 -6.05
C GLN A 188 12.26 -0.66 -7.25
N PRO A 189 13.41 -1.35 -7.16
CA PRO A 189 13.87 -2.27 -8.21
C PRO A 189 13.07 -3.57 -8.22
N SER A 190 12.36 -3.88 -7.13
CA SER A 190 11.52 -5.06 -7.02
C SER A 190 10.08 -4.76 -7.41
N VAL A 191 9.61 -5.54 -8.34
CA VAL A 191 8.24 -5.61 -8.83
C VAL A 191 7.30 -5.95 -7.66
N ASN A 192 6.25 -5.15 -7.41
CA ASN A 192 5.24 -5.53 -6.41
C ASN A 192 4.31 -6.60 -7.00
N PHE A 193 3.50 -7.29 -6.16
CA PHE A 193 2.61 -8.36 -6.64
C PHE A 193 1.86 -7.98 -7.91
N THR A 194 1.28 -6.80 -7.92
CA THR A 194 0.43 -6.44 -9.04
C THR A 194 1.20 -6.21 -10.33
N VAL A 195 2.48 -5.84 -10.26
CA VAL A 195 3.37 -5.82 -11.45
C VAL A 195 4.01 -7.19 -11.69
N GLU A 196 4.16 -8.05 -10.69
CA GLU A 196 4.66 -9.41 -10.88
C GLU A 196 3.68 -10.16 -11.78
N GLU A 197 2.39 -9.98 -11.54
CA GLU A 197 1.32 -10.44 -12.42
C GLU A 197 1.38 -9.78 -13.82
N VAL A 198 1.91 -8.55 -13.95
CA VAL A 198 2.13 -7.88 -15.25
C VAL A 198 3.29 -8.53 -16.00
N LEU A 199 4.39 -8.83 -15.31
CA LEU A 199 5.58 -9.39 -15.93
C LEU A 199 5.38 -10.85 -16.33
N ARG A 200 4.65 -11.62 -15.52
CA ARG A 200 4.24 -13.00 -15.84
C ARG A 200 3.46 -13.07 -17.16
N LEU A 201 2.73 -12.01 -17.48
CA LEU A 201 1.99 -11.87 -18.72
C LEU A 201 2.84 -11.53 -19.94
N ILE A 202 3.72 -10.53 -19.81
CA ILE A 202 4.54 -10.07 -20.93
C ILE A 202 5.51 -11.16 -21.37
N ASN A 203 6.00 -11.96 -20.41
CA ASN A 203 7.01 -12.99 -20.66
C ASN A 203 6.43 -14.38 -20.97
N GLY A 204 5.10 -14.50 -21.09
CA GLY A 204 4.41 -15.71 -21.55
C GLY A 204 4.99 -17.04 -21.07
N VAL A 205 4.76 -17.44 -19.81
CA VAL A 205 5.04 -18.79 -19.24
C VAL A 205 6.47 -19.35 -19.39
N HIS A 206 7.42 -18.66 -20.02
CA HIS A 206 8.80 -19.16 -20.12
C HIS A 206 9.86 -18.08 -19.86
N SER A 207 10.55 -18.32 -18.74
CA SER A 207 11.94 -17.96 -18.42
C SER A 207 12.34 -16.49 -18.40
N PHE A 208 12.72 -16.06 -17.19
CA PHE A 208 13.47 -14.85 -16.83
C PHE A 208 14.34 -14.25 -17.94
N ILE A 209 13.99 -13.05 -18.41
CA ILE A 209 14.95 -11.99 -18.79
C ILE A 209 14.33 -10.65 -18.38
N ILE A 210 14.92 -10.00 -17.36
CA ILE A 210 14.66 -8.59 -17.05
C ILE A 210 15.45 -7.79 -18.09
N LEU A 211 14.79 -7.35 -19.16
CA LEU A 211 15.33 -6.34 -20.05
C LEU A 211 14.93 -4.96 -19.51
N GLU A 212 15.94 -4.10 -19.33
CA GLU A 212 15.81 -2.69 -19.03
C GLU A 212 14.90 -2.01 -20.06
N PHE A 213 13.62 -1.86 -19.72
CA PHE A 213 12.75 -0.95 -20.44
C PHE A 213 12.65 0.36 -19.66
N VAL A 214 13.44 1.34 -20.09
CA VAL A 214 13.22 2.74 -19.76
C VAL A 214 11.96 3.17 -20.49
N PHE A 215 10.83 3.20 -19.79
CA PHE A 215 9.54 3.58 -20.38
C PHE A 215 9.30 5.09 -20.26
N PRO A 216 8.99 5.80 -21.36
CA PRO A 216 8.64 7.21 -21.33
C PRO A 216 7.42 7.47 -20.43
N GLU A 217 7.41 8.63 -19.77
CA GLU A 217 6.28 9.10 -18.97
C GLU A 217 4.95 8.97 -19.75
N GLY A 218 3.94 8.34 -19.13
CA GLY A 218 2.59 8.21 -19.70
C GLY A 218 2.17 6.81 -20.17
N LYS A 219 3.07 5.81 -20.28
CA LYS A 219 2.70 4.44 -20.73
C LYS A 219 2.46 3.41 -19.60
N TRP A 220 2.60 3.81 -18.34
CA TRP A 220 2.48 2.93 -17.16
C TRP A 220 1.06 2.40 -16.90
N ILE A 221 0.03 3.19 -17.22
CA ILE A 221 -1.38 2.78 -17.11
C ILE A 221 -1.64 1.52 -17.94
N SER A 222 -0.98 1.42 -19.09
CA SER A 222 -1.27 0.40 -20.10
C SER A 222 -0.78 -1.00 -19.69
N LEU A 223 0.40 -1.11 -19.08
CA LEU A 223 1.02 -2.40 -18.76
C LEU A 223 0.31 -3.09 -17.59
N TYR A 224 -0.23 -2.31 -16.67
CA TYR A 224 -0.84 -2.80 -15.44
C TYR A 224 -2.28 -3.26 -15.59
N VAL A 225 -3.03 -2.62 -16.50
CA VAL A 225 -4.34 -3.12 -16.91
C VAL A 225 -4.21 -4.56 -17.47
N CYS A 226 -3.03 -4.91 -18.04
CA CYS A 226 -2.71 -6.28 -18.50
C CYS A 226 -2.69 -7.29 -17.35
N ALA A 227 -1.96 -7.02 -16.26
CA ALA A 227 -1.96 -7.89 -15.06
C ALA A 227 -3.36 -8.17 -14.54
N VAL A 228 -4.12 -7.10 -14.38
CA VAL A 228 -5.41 -7.15 -13.69
C VAL A 228 -6.43 -7.95 -14.52
N ALA A 229 -6.39 -7.82 -15.85
CA ALA A 229 -7.21 -8.63 -16.75
C ALA A 229 -6.86 -10.13 -16.72
N PHE A 230 -5.60 -10.51 -16.48
CA PHE A 230 -5.17 -11.90 -16.44
C PHE A 230 -5.35 -12.57 -15.09
N CYS A 231 -5.25 -11.82 -13.98
CA CYS A 231 -5.68 -12.31 -12.67
C CYS A 231 -7.14 -12.82 -12.76
N PHE A 232 -7.98 -12.18 -13.58
CA PHE A 232 -9.34 -12.66 -13.87
C PHE A 232 -9.37 -13.89 -14.78
N LEU A 233 -8.52 -13.94 -15.83
CA LEU A 233 -8.47 -15.09 -16.75
C LEU A 233 -7.99 -16.38 -16.08
N ASN A 234 -7.14 -16.30 -15.05
CA ASN A 234 -6.53 -17.49 -14.41
C ASN A 234 -7.02 -17.81 -13.00
N ALA A 235 -7.50 -16.82 -12.23
CA ALA A 235 -8.10 -17.11 -10.91
C ALA A 235 -9.55 -17.63 -11.02
N GLY A 236 -10.09 -17.71 -12.25
CA GLY A 236 -11.51 -17.83 -12.47
C GLY A 236 -12.26 -16.63 -11.88
N ASN A 237 -13.57 -16.61 -12.06
CA ASN A 237 -14.47 -15.52 -11.65
C ASN A 237 -14.60 -15.31 -10.12
N ARG A 238 -13.56 -15.63 -9.33
CA ARG A 238 -13.61 -15.82 -7.87
C ARG A 238 -12.77 -14.82 -7.06
N ALA A 239 -11.87 -14.05 -7.69
CA ALA A 239 -10.92 -13.19 -6.97
C ALA A 239 -11.46 -11.81 -6.60
N PHE A 240 -12.52 -11.32 -7.25
CA PHE A 240 -13.11 -10.02 -6.95
C PHE A 240 -14.63 -10.06 -7.10
N PRO A 241 -15.39 -9.52 -6.12
CA PRO A 241 -16.85 -9.56 -6.12
C PRO A 241 -17.51 -8.55 -7.08
N SER A 242 -16.73 -7.78 -7.84
CA SER A 242 -17.24 -6.73 -8.74
C SER A 242 -16.44 -6.69 -10.04
N ASP A 243 -17.18 -6.57 -11.14
CA ASP A 243 -16.66 -6.34 -12.49
C ASP A 243 -16.07 -4.93 -12.70
N ILE A 244 -16.13 -4.07 -11.68
CA ILE A 244 -15.69 -2.67 -11.71
C ILE A 244 -14.45 -2.50 -10.84
N PHE A 245 -13.35 -2.14 -11.48
CA PHE A 245 -12.11 -1.76 -10.83
C PHE A 245 -12.07 -0.28 -10.51
N ARG A 246 -11.52 0.05 -9.35
CA ARG A 246 -11.31 1.42 -8.87
C ARG A 246 -9.83 1.72 -8.95
N PHE A 247 -9.34 2.29 -10.05
CA PHE A 247 -7.92 2.59 -10.22
C PHE A 247 -7.55 3.95 -9.64
N VAL A 248 -6.30 4.11 -9.20
CA VAL A 248 -5.74 5.38 -8.70
C VAL A 248 -4.23 5.41 -8.93
N ASP A 249 -3.68 6.55 -9.33
CA ASP A 249 -2.24 6.72 -9.49
C ASP A 249 -1.54 6.78 -8.11
N VAL A 250 -0.38 6.15 -7.98
CA VAL A 250 0.42 6.11 -6.75
C VAL A 250 0.83 7.49 -6.27
N ARG A 251 1.04 8.44 -7.19
CA ARG A 251 1.35 9.83 -6.88
C ARG A 251 0.16 10.52 -6.22
N ASP A 252 -1.06 10.24 -6.69
CA ASP A 252 -2.28 10.77 -6.08
C ASP A 252 -2.51 10.16 -4.70
N VAL A 253 -2.27 8.86 -4.55
CA VAL A 253 -2.34 8.18 -3.25
C VAL A 253 -1.31 8.79 -2.28
N ALA A 254 -0.06 8.98 -2.70
CA ALA A 254 0.97 9.57 -1.86
C ALA A 254 0.64 11.02 -1.46
N ASN A 255 0.17 11.83 -2.40
CA ASN A 255 -0.32 13.18 -2.11
C ASN A 255 -1.52 13.17 -1.15
N ALA A 256 -2.46 12.24 -1.29
CA ALA A 256 -3.60 12.11 -0.39
C ALA A 256 -3.16 11.78 1.05
N HIS A 257 -2.12 10.97 1.23
CA HIS A 257 -1.55 10.72 2.56
C HIS A 257 -0.97 12.00 3.15
N ILE A 258 -0.16 12.73 2.39
CA ILE A 258 0.46 13.98 2.85
C ILE A 258 -0.61 15.02 3.19
N GLN A 259 -1.64 15.17 2.35
CA GLN A 259 -2.76 16.08 2.62
C GLN A 259 -3.59 15.66 3.85
N ALA A 260 -3.79 14.35 4.06
CA ALA A 260 -4.46 13.84 5.27
C ALA A 260 -3.71 14.25 6.55
N PHE A 261 -2.39 14.45 6.46
CA PHE A 261 -1.61 15.03 7.54
C PHE A 261 -1.65 16.57 7.56
N GLU A 262 -1.35 17.23 6.44
CA GLU A 262 -1.14 18.68 6.37
C GLU A 262 -2.43 19.50 6.50
N VAL A 263 -3.58 18.96 6.10
CA VAL A 263 -4.88 19.64 6.19
C VAL A 263 -5.45 19.43 7.59
N PRO A 264 -5.56 20.47 8.44
CA PRO A 264 -5.98 20.29 9.83
C PRO A 264 -7.39 19.70 9.98
N SER A 265 -8.30 20.03 9.05
CA SER A 265 -9.68 19.56 9.05
C SER A 265 -9.87 18.13 8.49
N ALA A 266 -8.82 17.49 7.98
CA ALA A 266 -8.90 16.11 7.53
C ALA A 266 -9.22 15.17 8.71
N SER A 267 -10.19 14.28 8.54
CA SER A 267 -10.67 13.37 9.58
C SER A 267 -11.34 12.14 8.96
N GLY A 268 -11.45 11.06 9.73
CA GLY A 268 -12.19 9.87 9.31
C GLY A 268 -11.50 9.09 8.17
N ARG A 269 -12.31 8.65 7.20
CA ARG A 269 -11.88 7.83 6.06
C ARG A 269 -11.84 8.66 4.78
N CYS A 270 -10.76 8.53 4.01
CA CYS A 270 -10.57 9.19 2.72
C CYS A 270 -10.46 8.14 1.62
N CYS A 271 -11.53 7.95 0.85
CA CYS A 271 -11.53 7.07 -0.33
C CYS A 271 -10.73 7.73 -1.46
N VAL A 272 -9.71 7.05 -1.99
CA VAL A 272 -8.87 7.59 -3.07
C VAL A 272 -8.99 6.71 -4.30
N VAL A 273 -9.80 7.17 -5.25
CA VAL A 273 -10.10 6.49 -6.52
C VAL A 273 -10.07 7.54 -7.63
N GLY A 274 -9.22 7.34 -8.63
CA GLY A 274 -9.10 8.24 -9.78
C GLY A 274 -10.05 7.87 -10.91
N SER A 275 -10.22 6.57 -11.20
CA SER A 275 -11.15 6.10 -12.24
C SER A 275 -11.84 4.80 -11.84
N MET A 276 -13.07 4.63 -12.34
CA MET A 276 -13.82 3.39 -12.23
C MET A 276 -13.98 2.78 -13.61
N VAL A 277 -13.45 1.58 -13.81
CA VAL A 277 -13.39 0.96 -15.13
C VAL A 277 -13.95 -0.45 -15.03
N HIS A 278 -14.95 -0.74 -15.86
CA HIS A 278 -15.46 -2.10 -16.01
C HIS A 278 -14.42 -2.99 -16.71
N TYR A 279 -14.33 -4.26 -16.36
CA TYR A 279 -13.29 -5.15 -16.91
C TYR A 279 -13.24 -5.17 -18.44
N THR A 280 -14.40 -5.16 -19.11
CA THR A 280 -14.46 -5.15 -20.59
C THR A 280 -13.86 -3.88 -21.18
N GLU A 281 -14.01 -2.75 -20.50
CA GLU A 281 -13.46 -1.47 -20.94
C GLU A 281 -11.94 -1.42 -20.71
N ALA A 282 -11.48 -1.97 -19.58
CA ALA A 282 -10.06 -2.22 -19.33
C ALA A 282 -9.44 -3.09 -20.44
N LEU A 283 -10.11 -4.18 -20.84
CA LEU A 283 -9.65 -5.04 -21.95
C LEU A 283 -9.51 -4.29 -23.28
N LYS A 284 -10.46 -3.40 -23.61
CA LYS A 284 -10.39 -2.59 -24.84
C LYS A 284 -9.23 -1.61 -24.81
N ILE A 285 -9.08 -0.86 -23.71
CA ILE A 285 -7.98 0.09 -23.54
C ILE A 285 -6.63 -0.60 -23.75
N MET A 286 -6.47 -1.83 -23.25
CA MET A 286 -5.25 -2.59 -23.48
C MET A 286 -5.04 -3.00 -24.93
N HIS A 287 -6.08 -3.47 -25.60
CA HIS A 287 -5.97 -3.88 -27.00
C HIS A 287 -5.59 -2.69 -27.89
N GLU A 288 -6.14 -1.51 -27.60
CA GLU A 288 -5.79 -0.27 -28.31
C GLU A 288 -4.34 0.16 -28.08
N LEU A 289 -3.86 0.06 -26.84
CA LEU A 289 -2.51 0.49 -26.49
C LEU A 289 -1.43 -0.55 -26.84
N TYR A 290 -1.77 -1.84 -26.82
CA TYR A 290 -0.89 -2.97 -27.10
C TYR A 290 -1.54 -4.00 -28.02
N PRO A 291 -1.70 -3.69 -29.32
CA PRO A 291 -2.42 -4.54 -30.28
C PRO A 291 -1.76 -5.91 -30.50
N ASN A 292 -0.46 -6.05 -30.20
CA ASN A 292 0.30 -7.29 -30.34
C ASN A 292 0.31 -8.17 -29.07
N LEU A 293 -0.28 -7.72 -27.97
CA LEU A 293 -0.36 -8.52 -26.76
C LEU A 293 -1.40 -9.65 -26.97
N PRO A 294 -1.03 -10.93 -26.81
CA PRO A 294 -1.97 -12.03 -26.94
C PRO A 294 -2.95 -11.99 -25.77
N LEU A 295 -4.06 -11.27 -25.93
CA LEU A 295 -5.17 -11.30 -24.99
C LEU A 295 -5.95 -12.62 -25.23
N SER A 296 -5.77 -13.61 -24.36
CA SER A 296 -6.55 -14.85 -24.44
C SER A 296 -8.02 -14.56 -24.11
N GLY A 297 -8.84 -14.45 -25.14
CA GLY A 297 -10.27 -14.11 -25.04
C GLY A 297 -11.05 -14.41 -26.32
N LYS A 298 -10.62 -15.43 -27.07
CA LYS A 298 -11.49 -16.17 -28.00
C LYS A 298 -11.64 -17.58 -27.49
#